data_AF-A0A2S1KQW8-F1
#
_entry.id   AF-A0A2S1KQW8-F1
#
_cell.length_a   1.000
_cell.length_b   1.000
_cell.length_c   1.000
_cell.angle_alpha   90.00
_cell.angle_beta   90.00
_cell.angle_gamma   90.00
#
_symmetry.space_group_name_H-M   'P 1'
#
loop_
_entity.id
_entity.type
_entity.pdbx_description
1 polymer ?
#
loop_
_entity_poly.entity_id
_entity_poly.type
_entity_poly.pdbx_seq_one_letter_code
_entity_poly.pdbx_strand_id
1 'polypeptide(L)'
;MDKTLKIALTTGVMTLGIVITATPVDAATMTTQQQAFVNKMTPAILADTSKYGLYPSIQMAQATLESGWGQSTLSTKANNYFGVKGAFNGQSVTMWTTEYSGGKPYSVQAQFAKYPSAYESVDAQGKLLKNGVSWNPEYYAGAWRSRAKNYKEAAYGLQGRYATAPTYAQSLINLIEEYHFDQLDNDGYKNGSYYLKGKPASGYINDGNGWFWFENGRKFTGFRFYMGTYYWFENGSRIDNKWRSAWNLQYYVDREGRAVQGDGYKVNGTYYNFGHDGTFFLRGKANGYVNTTDGWLWIENGQRYTGFRKYMGAYYFFINGVRQHNRWVSEWGLNYYVGSDGRSVQGSHVKIGNKVYNFGTNGTFYLR
;
A
#
# COMPACT_ATOMS: atom_id res chain seq x y z
N MET A 1 29.78 22.98 -3.67
CA MET A 1 28.95 24.06 -4.26
C MET A 1 27.65 24.10 -3.49
N ASP A 2 27.63 25.04 -2.55
CA ASP A 2 26.63 25.20 -1.50
C ASP A 2 25.36 25.83 -2.10
N LYS A 3 24.27 25.06 -2.18
CA LYS A 3 22.97 25.56 -2.65
C LYS A 3 22.07 25.72 -1.44
N THR A 4 21.92 26.97 -1.01
CA THR A 4 20.89 27.42 -0.08
C THR A 4 19.54 26.89 -0.55
N LEU A 5 18.89 26.05 0.26
CA LEU A 5 17.55 25.53 0.00
C LEU A 5 16.54 26.68 0.19
N LYS A 6 16.42 27.56 -0.81
CA LYS A 6 15.35 28.56 -0.83
C LYS A 6 14.05 27.84 -1.20
N ILE A 7 13.26 27.47 -0.19
CA ILE A 7 11.88 27.01 -0.39
C ILE A 7 11.12 28.20 -0.97
N ALA A 8 10.79 28.12 -2.25
CA ALA A 8 9.97 29.13 -2.91
C ALA A 8 8.50 28.84 -2.54
N LEU A 9 8.08 29.42 -1.44
CA LEU A 9 6.68 29.50 -1.05
C LEU A 9 5.93 30.26 -2.12
N THR A 10 5.12 29.52 -2.89
CA THR A 10 4.26 30.10 -3.92
C THR A 10 3.01 30.62 -3.20
N THR A 11 3.03 31.86 -2.75
CA THR A 11 1.84 32.51 -2.17
C THR A 11 0.84 32.82 -3.28
N GLY A 12 -0.11 31.91 -3.51
CA GLY A 12 -1.39 32.25 -4.12
C GLY A 12 -2.27 32.94 -3.08
N VAL A 13 -2.16 34.27 -2.96
CA VAL A 13 -3.05 35.06 -2.11
C VAL A 13 -4.37 35.25 -2.85
N MET A 14 -5.43 34.55 -2.43
CA MET A 14 -6.80 35.01 -2.68
C MET A 14 -7.22 35.84 -1.47
N THR A 15 -7.21 37.16 -1.61
CA THR A 15 -7.89 38.08 -0.68
C THR A 15 -9.38 38.00 -0.89
N LEU A 16 -10.11 37.38 0.04
CA LEU A 16 -11.50 37.75 0.32
C LEU A 16 -11.51 38.62 1.57
N GLY A 17 -11.85 39.90 1.41
CA GLY A 17 -12.24 40.74 2.53
C GLY A 17 -13.65 40.35 2.95
N ILE A 18 -13.79 39.74 4.12
CA ILE A 18 -15.09 39.58 4.79
C ILE A 18 -14.98 40.26 6.15
N VAL A 19 -15.81 41.28 6.36
CA VAL A 19 -16.11 41.82 7.68
C VAL A 19 -16.99 40.78 8.37
N ILE A 20 -16.49 40.11 9.41
CA ILE A 20 -17.26 39.14 10.21
C ILE A 20 -17.44 39.68 11.62
N THR A 21 -18.69 39.99 11.96
CA THR A 21 -19.16 40.06 13.35
C THR A 21 -19.09 38.67 13.95
N ALA A 22 -18.38 38.52 15.07
CA ALA A 22 -18.10 37.23 15.72
C ALA A 22 -19.37 36.48 16.14
N THR A 23 -19.67 35.40 15.44
CA THR A 23 -20.45 34.26 15.94
C THR A 23 -19.49 33.13 16.32
N PRO A 24 -19.81 32.28 17.31
CA PRO A 24 -18.96 31.14 17.65
C PRO A 24 -18.82 30.24 16.42
N VAL A 25 -17.59 30.11 15.93
CA VAL A 25 -17.22 29.32 14.76
C VAL A 25 -17.40 27.84 15.07
N ASP A 26 -18.40 27.22 14.44
CA ASP A 26 -18.38 25.77 14.24
C ASP A 26 -17.12 25.42 13.44
N ALA A 27 -16.41 24.38 13.90
CA ALA A 27 -15.22 23.86 13.22
C ALA A 27 -15.51 23.60 11.73
N ALA A 28 -14.62 24.06 10.85
CA ALA A 28 -14.81 23.86 9.42
C ALA A 28 -14.80 22.37 9.10
N THR A 29 -15.88 21.87 8.48
CA THR A 29 -15.91 20.49 8.02
C THR A 29 -15.04 20.38 6.77
N MET A 30 -14.04 19.49 6.79
CA MET A 30 -13.20 19.23 5.63
C MET A 30 -14.04 18.73 4.45
N THR A 31 -13.73 19.20 3.25
CA THR A 31 -14.20 18.56 2.02
C THR A 31 -13.65 17.12 1.91
N THR A 32 -14.30 16.27 1.13
CA THR A 32 -13.83 14.89 0.89
C THR A 32 -12.39 14.84 0.38
N GLN A 33 -11.99 15.80 -0.46
CA GLN A 33 -10.64 15.90 -1.00
C GLN A 33 -9.61 16.25 0.07
N GLN A 34 -9.92 17.23 0.93
CA GLN A 34 -9.07 17.61 2.05
C GLN A 34 -8.92 16.45 3.05
N GLN A 35 -10.03 15.77 3.37
CA GLN A 35 -10.00 14.60 4.25
C GLN A 35 -9.16 13.46 3.65
N ALA A 36 -9.28 13.22 2.34
CA ALA A 36 -8.46 12.22 1.65
C ALA A 36 -6.96 12.58 1.68
N PHE A 37 -6.62 13.87 1.53
CA PHE A 37 -5.25 14.35 1.66
C PHE A 37 -4.69 14.12 3.07
N VAL A 38 -5.42 14.53 4.12
CA VAL A 38 -5.02 14.28 5.51
C VAL A 38 -4.81 12.80 5.76
N ASN A 39 -5.77 11.95 5.39
CA ASN A 39 -5.67 10.51 5.59
C ASN A 39 -4.46 9.90 4.87
N LYS A 40 -4.11 10.41 3.68
CA LYS A 40 -2.94 9.99 2.93
C LYS A 40 -1.63 10.38 3.64
N MET A 41 -1.56 11.58 4.20
CA MET A 41 -0.33 12.13 4.77
C MET A 41 -0.08 11.69 6.21
N THR A 42 -1.14 11.47 7.00
CA THR A 42 -1.06 11.20 8.44
C THR A 42 -0.09 10.06 8.80
N PRO A 43 -0.11 8.87 8.18
CA PRO A 43 0.83 7.80 8.55
C PRO A 43 2.30 8.22 8.39
N ALA A 44 2.64 8.87 7.28
CA ALA A 44 4.00 9.38 7.03
C ALA A 44 4.41 10.45 8.03
N ILE A 45 3.52 11.41 8.31
CA ILE A 45 3.78 12.51 9.24
C ILE A 45 3.96 11.99 10.67
N LEU A 46 3.12 11.05 11.14
CA LEU A 46 3.25 10.48 12.48
C LEU A 46 4.57 9.70 12.63
N ALA A 47 4.96 8.90 11.64
CA ALA A 47 6.26 8.21 11.64
C ALA A 47 7.42 9.21 11.69
N ASP A 48 7.39 10.21 10.81
CA ASP A 48 8.47 11.19 10.65
C ASP A 48 8.66 12.07 11.88
N THR A 49 7.58 12.66 12.37
CA THR A 49 7.63 13.54 13.55
C THR A 49 7.98 12.79 14.83
N SER A 50 7.58 11.52 14.97
CA SER A 50 8.05 10.66 16.08
C SER A 50 9.57 10.44 16.00
N LYS A 51 10.10 10.19 14.80
CA LYS A 51 11.52 9.96 14.54
C LYS A 51 12.36 11.21 14.79
N TYR A 52 11.88 12.39 14.40
CA TYR A 52 12.65 13.65 14.45
C TYR A 52 12.33 14.55 15.64
N GLY A 53 11.32 14.22 16.45
CA GLY A 53 10.91 15.02 17.61
C GLY A 53 10.25 16.35 17.20
N LEU A 54 9.33 16.29 16.25
CA LEU A 54 8.62 17.44 15.68
C LEU A 54 7.12 17.37 15.99
N TYR A 55 6.37 18.42 15.68
CA TYR A 55 4.91 18.45 15.84
C TYR A 55 4.21 17.95 14.56
N PRO A 56 3.46 16.82 14.61
CA PRO A 56 2.59 16.38 13.52
C PRO A 56 1.69 17.49 12.97
N SER A 57 1.11 18.31 13.84
CA SER A 57 0.24 19.43 13.47
C SER A 57 0.95 20.43 12.57
N ILE A 58 2.20 20.78 12.90
CA ILE A 58 3.03 21.69 12.10
C ILE A 58 3.34 21.09 10.74
N GLN A 59 3.79 19.83 10.69
CA GLN A 59 4.16 19.22 9.43
C GLN A 59 2.94 19.00 8.51
N MET A 60 1.77 18.68 9.08
CA MET A 60 0.51 18.62 8.34
C MET A 60 0.09 19.99 7.81
N ALA A 61 0.15 21.04 8.64
CA ALA A 61 -0.16 22.40 8.22
C ALA A 61 0.79 22.90 7.11
N GLN A 62 2.09 22.61 7.22
CA GLN A 62 3.05 22.90 6.15
C GLN A 62 2.72 22.13 4.87
N ALA A 63 2.49 20.80 4.95
CA ALA A 63 2.14 20.02 3.77
C ALA A 63 0.87 20.57 3.10
N THR A 64 -0.14 20.93 3.88
CA THR A 64 -1.39 21.54 3.42
C THR A 64 -1.14 22.87 2.70
N LEU A 65 -0.40 23.79 3.34
CA LEU A 65 -0.14 25.13 2.82
C LEU A 65 0.72 25.09 1.54
N GLU A 66 1.82 24.34 1.58
CA GLU A 66 2.84 24.30 0.53
C GLU A 66 2.36 23.56 -0.74
N SER A 67 1.48 22.57 -0.57
CA SER A 67 0.96 21.77 -1.69
C SER A 67 -0.44 22.14 -2.12
N GLY A 68 -1.10 23.06 -1.41
CA GLY A 68 -2.51 23.39 -1.62
C GLY A 68 -3.37 22.13 -1.50
N TRP A 69 -3.32 21.44 -0.36
CA TRP A 69 -4.02 20.17 -0.14
C TRP A 69 -3.64 19.05 -1.14
N GLY A 70 -2.37 19.01 -1.53
CA GLY A 70 -1.82 18.04 -2.46
C GLY A 70 -2.28 18.22 -3.91
N GLN A 71 -2.84 19.39 -4.25
CA GLN A 71 -3.36 19.68 -5.59
C GLN A 71 -2.36 20.41 -6.48
N SER A 72 -1.26 20.92 -5.93
CA SER A 72 -0.24 21.60 -6.72
C SER A 72 0.31 20.67 -7.81
N THR A 73 0.66 21.24 -8.97
CA THR A 73 1.25 20.44 -10.06
C THR A 73 2.54 19.74 -9.62
N LEU A 74 3.30 20.34 -8.69
CA LEU A 74 4.50 19.74 -8.13
C LEU A 74 4.17 18.52 -7.27
N SER A 75 3.19 18.62 -6.36
CA SER A 75 2.82 17.49 -5.48
C SER A 75 2.20 16.34 -6.26
N THR A 76 1.40 16.62 -7.29
CA THR A 76 0.76 15.61 -8.14
C THR A 76 1.74 14.92 -9.10
N LYS A 77 2.72 15.64 -9.67
CA LYS A 77 3.68 15.05 -10.61
C LYS A 77 4.93 14.46 -9.96
N ALA A 78 5.28 14.91 -8.76
CA ALA A 78 6.57 14.60 -8.16
C ALA A 78 6.49 14.11 -6.70
N ASN A 79 5.29 13.94 -6.13
CA ASN A 79 5.08 13.67 -4.71
C ASN A 79 5.83 14.64 -3.78
N ASN A 80 6.09 15.87 -4.23
CA ASN A 80 6.84 16.85 -3.48
C ASN A 80 5.87 17.85 -2.85
N TYR A 81 5.60 17.64 -1.56
CA TYR A 81 4.56 18.35 -0.80
C TYR A 81 5.07 19.60 -0.08
N PHE A 82 6.39 19.86 -0.12
CA PHE A 82 7.04 20.93 0.65
C PHE A 82 7.89 21.86 -0.22
N GLY A 83 7.80 21.74 -1.55
CA GLY A 83 8.53 22.62 -2.48
C GLY A 83 10.04 22.42 -2.47
N VAL A 84 10.54 21.22 -2.14
CA VAL A 84 11.98 20.95 -2.02
C VAL A 84 12.65 21.02 -3.40
N LYS A 85 13.56 22.00 -3.57
CA LYS A 85 14.37 22.14 -4.79
C LYS A 85 15.49 21.11 -4.88
N GLY A 86 15.93 20.81 -6.10
CA GLY A 86 17.03 19.88 -6.38
C GLY A 86 16.55 18.54 -6.93
N ALA A 87 17.16 17.46 -6.47
CA ALA A 87 16.88 16.09 -6.91
C ALA A 87 16.89 15.12 -5.72
N PHE A 88 16.09 14.07 -5.80
CA PHE A 88 16.10 12.95 -4.85
C PHE A 88 16.55 11.68 -5.58
N ASN A 89 17.69 11.11 -5.18
CA ASN A 89 18.32 9.97 -5.88
C ASN A 89 18.43 10.18 -7.40
N GLY A 90 18.85 11.40 -7.79
CA GLY A 90 18.95 11.82 -9.19
C GLY A 90 17.61 12.15 -9.89
N GLN A 91 16.47 11.92 -9.25
CA GLN A 91 15.14 12.21 -9.81
C GLN A 91 14.71 13.65 -9.50
N SER A 92 14.28 14.37 -10.52
CA SER A 92 13.76 15.74 -10.40
C SER A 92 12.70 16.04 -11.46
N VAL A 93 11.97 17.15 -11.28
CA VAL A 93 11.12 17.77 -12.29
C VAL A 93 11.48 19.24 -12.42
N THR A 94 11.61 19.74 -13.65
CA THR A 94 11.79 21.17 -13.91
C THR A 94 10.44 21.84 -14.08
N MET A 95 10.17 22.89 -13.30
CA MET A 95 8.91 23.60 -13.32
C MET A 95 9.13 25.10 -13.11
N TRP A 96 8.19 25.92 -13.61
CA TRP A 96 8.15 27.34 -13.29
C TRP A 96 7.82 27.54 -11.81
N THR A 97 8.51 28.48 -11.18
CA THR A 97 8.25 28.92 -9.81
C THR A 97 8.39 30.43 -9.71
N THR A 98 7.74 31.02 -8.70
CA THR A 98 7.82 32.45 -8.41
C THR A 98 8.88 32.68 -7.36
N GLU A 99 9.88 33.48 -7.69
CA GLU A 99 10.93 33.94 -6.77
C GLU A 99 10.75 35.43 -6.47
N TYR A 100 11.37 35.90 -5.39
CA TYR A 100 11.39 37.32 -5.05
C TYR A 100 12.81 37.87 -5.09
N SER A 101 12.98 39.02 -5.73
CA SER A 101 14.22 39.81 -5.71
C SER A 101 13.86 41.27 -5.48
N GLY A 102 14.46 41.91 -4.46
CA GLY A 102 14.14 43.30 -4.10
C GLY A 102 12.65 43.52 -3.79
N GLY A 103 11.95 42.53 -3.22
CA GLY A 103 10.52 42.60 -2.92
C GLY A 103 9.58 42.43 -4.12
N LYS A 104 10.10 42.27 -5.35
CA LYS A 104 9.29 42.05 -6.55
C LYS A 104 9.29 40.56 -6.95
N PRO A 105 8.12 39.97 -7.26
CA PRO A 105 8.04 38.60 -7.76
C PRO A 105 8.53 38.52 -9.21
N TYR A 106 9.22 37.44 -9.57
CA TYR A 106 9.57 37.08 -10.94
C TYR A 106 9.48 35.56 -11.13
N SER A 107 9.17 35.10 -12.34
CA SER A 107 9.07 33.67 -12.65
C SER A 107 10.37 33.13 -13.22
N VAL A 108 10.82 31.98 -12.72
CA VAL A 108 12.02 31.28 -13.20
C VAL A 108 11.76 29.78 -13.21
N GLN A 109 12.45 29.06 -14.09
CA GLN A 109 12.47 27.59 -14.03
C GLN A 109 13.40 27.13 -12.92
N ALA A 110 12.91 26.22 -12.07
CA ALA A 110 13.70 25.57 -11.04
C ALA A 110 13.52 24.05 -11.13
N GLN A 111 14.57 23.33 -10.73
CA GLN A 111 14.49 21.88 -10.53
C GLN A 111 13.98 21.60 -9.12
N PHE A 112 12.98 20.73 -9.02
CA PHE A 112 12.41 20.25 -7.78
C PHE A 112 12.62 18.75 -7.65
N ALA A 113 12.85 18.29 -6.42
CA ALA A 113 13.04 16.88 -6.14
C ALA A 113 11.77 16.08 -6.51
N LYS A 114 11.96 14.89 -7.07
CA LYS A 114 10.88 13.95 -7.38
C LYS A 114 10.99 12.73 -6.47
N TYR A 115 9.94 12.50 -5.69
CA TYR A 115 9.88 11.45 -4.69
C TYR A 115 9.05 10.24 -5.17
N PRO A 116 9.45 9.02 -4.80
CA PRO A 116 8.65 7.82 -5.07
C PRO A 116 7.26 7.88 -4.43
N SER A 117 7.15 8.42 -3.23
CA SER A 117 5.91 8.54 -2.49
C SER A 117 5.89 9.77 -1.57
N ALA A 118 4.78 9.96 -0.85
CA ALA A 118 4.69 10.99 0.19
C ALA A 118 5.70 10.77 1.33
N TYR A 119 6.08 9.51 1.62
CA TYR A 119 7.01 9.18 2.71
C TYR A 119 8.36 9.87 2.53
N GLU A 120 8.96 9.78 1.34
CA GLU A 120 10.27 10.37 1.11
C GLU A 120 10.23 11.91 1.11
N SER A 121 9.10 12.50 0.70
CA SER A 121 8.92 13.95 0.77
C SER A 121 8.75 14.44 2.21
N VAL A 122 8.03 13.70 3.05
CA VAL A 122 7.86 14.01 4.47
C VAL A 122 9.18 13.82 5.22
N ASP A 123 9.89 12.71 4.98
CA ASP A 123 11.20 12.44 5.59
C ASP A 123 12.27 13.47 5.20
N ALA A 124 12.26 13.96 3.96
CA ALA A 124 13.13 15.05 3.54
C ALA A 124 12.87 16.34 4.34
N GLN A 125 11.60 16.64 4.63
CA GLN A 125 11.21 17.78 5.45
C GLN A 125 11.64 17.55 6.92
N GLY A 126 11.29 16.41 7.52
CA GLY A 126 11.68 16.08 8.89
C GLY A 126 13.20 16.21 9.13
N LYS A 127 14.00 15.70 8.18
CA LYS A 127 15.46 15.88 8.18
C LYS A 127 15.88 17.33 8.12
N LEU A 128 15.28 18.15 7.26
CA LEU A 128 15.60 19.57 7.17
C LEU A 128 15.34 20.28 8.49
N LEU A 129 14.15 20.11 9.09
CA LEU A 129 13.86 20.77 10.37
C LEU A 129 14.76 20.27 11.48
N LYS A 130 15.08 18.97 11.52
CA LYS A 130 15.88 18.42 12.62
C LYS A 130 17.38 18.67 12.48
N ASN A 131 17.92 18.58 11.27
CA ASN A 131 19.35 18.70 11.02
C ASN A 131 19.77 20.12 10.59
N GLY A 132 18.80 21.01 10.37
CA GLY A 132 19.05 22.37 9.93
C GLY A 132 19.62 22.43 8.51
N VAL A 133 20.45 23.43 8.29
CA VAL A 133 21.15 23.70 7.02
C VAL A 133 22.65 23.54 7.21
N SER A 134 23.41 23.37 6.12
CA SER A 134 24.85 23.08 6.13
C SER A 134 25.68 23.99 7.06
N TRP A 135 25.32 25.27 7.13
CA TRP A 135 26.01 26.29 7.91
C TRP A 135 25.42 26.52 9.30
N ASN A 136 24.25 25.95 9.61
CA ASN A 136 23.63 26.04 10.94
C ASN A 136 22.71 24.82 11.20
N PRO A 137 23.19 23.83 11.96
CA PRO A 137 22.41 22.63 12.25
C PRO A 137 21.21 22.89 13.17
N GLU A 138 21.21 24.01 13.91
CA GLU A 138 20.12 24.40 14.80
C GLU A 138 19.19 25.46 14.18
N TYR A 139 19.31 25.73 12.89
CA TYR A 139 18.58 26.82 12.25
C TYR A 139 17.07 26.75 12.49
N TYR A 140 16.49 25.55 12.48
CA TYR A 140 15.07 25.31 12.73
C TYR A 140 14.76 24.79 14.15
N ALA A 141 15.69 24.92 15.09
CA ALA A 141 15.55 24.32 16.41
C ALA A 141 14.38 24.86 17.24
N GLY A 142 13.90 26.06 16.93
CA GLY A 142 12.67 26.60 17.51
C GLY A 142 11.40 25.79 17.19
N ALA A 143 11.43 24.92 16.19
CA ALA A 143 10.30 24.05 15.83
C ALA A 143 10.35 22.67 16.50
N TRP A 144 11.42 22.34 17.23
CA TRP A 144 11.58 21.03 17.87
C TRP A 144 10.71 20.94 19.12
N ARG A 145 10.10 19.77 19.37
CA ARG A 145 9.33 19.50 20.61
C ARG A 145 10.17 19.66 21.88
N SER A 146 11.49 19.55 21.77
CA SER A 146 12.41 19.77 22.90
C SER A 146 12.65 21.24 23.22
N ARG A 147 12.21 22.19 22.38
CA ARG A 147 12.43 23.65 22.56
C ARG A 147 11.14 24.46 22.52
N ALA A 148 10.17 24.07 21.71
CA ALA A 148 8.83 24.65 21.69
C ALA A 148 7.90 23.84 22.61
N LYS A 149 7.08 24.54 23.41
CA LYS A 149 6.10 23.91 24.32
C LYS A 149 4.86 23.42 23.60
N ASN A 150 4.51 24.05 22.48
CA ASN A 150 3.32 23.77 21.70
C ASN A 150 3.53 24.15 20.23
N TYR A 151 2.55 23.82 19.38
CA TYR A 151 2.62 24.11 17.95
C TYR A 151 2.70 25.61 17.65
N LYS A 152 2.15 26.50 18.50
CA LYS A 152 2.22 27.96 18.27
C LYS A 152 3.66 28.46 18.38
N GLU A 153 4.36 28.06 19.44
CA GLU A 153 5.79 28.37 19.59
C GLU A 153 6.62 27.77 18.44
N ALA A 154 6.31 26.54 18.02
CA ALA A 154 6.98 25.90 16.89
C ALA A 154 6.76 26.67 15.57
N ALA A 155 5.54 27.12 15.30
CA ALA A 155 5.20 27.92 14.13
C ALA A 155 5.98 29.26 14.10
N TYR A 156 6.06 29.96 15.24
CA TYR A 156 6.87 31.16 15.37
C TYR A 156 8.38 30.88 15.24
N GLY A 157 8.85 29.71 15.67
CA GLY A 157 10.21 29.24 15.43
C GLY A 157 10.57 29.15 13.94
N LEU A 158 9.60 28.85 13.08
CA LEU A 158 9.77 28.74 11.62
C LEU A 158 9.65 30.09 10.88
N GLN A 159 9.02 31.09 11.49
CA GLN A 159 8.82 32.40 10.84
C GLN A 159 10.15 33.09 10.53
N GLY A 160 10.28 33.61 9.32
CA GLY A 160 11.50 34.26 8.83
C GLY A 160 12.66 33.29 8.56
N ARG A 161 12.46 31.98 8.79
CA ARG A 161 13.49 30.94 8.59
C ARG A 161 13.11 29.94 7.51
N TYR A 162 11.89 29.40 7.60
CA TYR A 162 11.35 28.50 6.57
C TYR A 162 10.74 29.29 5.42
N ALA A 163 10.08 30.40 5.78
CA ALA A 163 9.37 31.30 4.89
C ALA A 163 9.81 32.74 5.12
N THR A 164 9.86 33.55 4.06
CA THR A 164 10.08 35.00 4.18
C THR A 164 8.80 35.77 4.49
N ALA A 165 7.63 35.14 4.37
CA ALA A 165 6.35 35.79 4.65
C ALA A 165 6.22 36.14 6.14
N PRO A 166 5.88 37.39 6.51
CA PRO A 166 5.77 37.81 7.90
C PRO A 166 4.57 37.19 8.62
N THR A 167 3.61 36.62 7.88
CA THR A 167 2.39 35.99 8.40
C THR A 167 2.49 34.46 8.45
N TYR A 168 3.65 33.87 8.14
CA TYR A 168 3.78 32.42 7.97
C TYR A 168 3.38 31.64 9.22
N ALA A 169 3.82 32.05 10.42
CA ALA A 169 3.41 31.37 11.64
C ALA A 169 1.90 31.42 11.84
N GLN A 170 1.27 32.58 11.59
CA GLN A 170 -0.17 32.74 11.72
C GLN A 170 -0.93 31.88 10.70
N SER A 171 -0.44 31.75 9.46
CA SER A 171 -1.04 30.86 8.46
C SER A 171 -1.02 29.40 8.91
N LEU A 172 0.08 28.93 9.51
CA LEU A 172 0.15 27.58 10.07
C LEU A 172 -0.79 27.40 11.26
N ILE A 173 -0.80 28.36 12.20
CA ILE A 173 -1.67 28.32 13.38
C ILE A 173 -3.14 28.29 12.96
N ASN A 174 -3.54 29.12 12.01
CA ASN A 174 -4.91 29.16 11.50
C ASN A 174 -5.32 27.80 10.91
N LEU A 175 -4.46 27.18 10.07
CA LEU A 175 -4.73 25.85 9.53
C LEU A 175 -4.85 24.79 10.63
N ILE A 176 -4.00 24.85 11.65
CA ILE A 176 -4.03 23.91 12.78
C ILE A 176 -5.33 24.04 13.56
N GLU A 177 -5.75 25.28 13.87
CA GLU A 177 -6.95 25.56 14.66
C GLU A 177 -8.23 25.30 13.86
N GLU A 178 -8.29 25.71 12.59
CA GLU A 178 -9.46 25.54 11.71
C GLU A 178 -9.79 24.07 11.45
N TYR A 179 -8.76 23.22 11.30
CA TYR A 179 -8.90 21.81 10.95
C TYR A 179 -8.53 20.85 12.09
N HIS A 180 -8.31 21.36 13.30
CA HIS A 180 -7.95 20.60 14.49
C HIS A 180 -6.75 19.64 14.30
N PHE A 181 -5.71 20.08 13.59
CA PHE A 181 -4.51 19.27 13.40
C PHE A 181 -3.71 19.06 14.68
N ASP A 182 -3.96 19.86 15.73
CA ASP A 182 -3.38 19.68 17.07
C ASP A 182 -3.74 18.32 17.68
N GLN A 183 -4.86 17.71 17.27
CA GLN A 183 -5.20 16.34 17.69
C GLN A 183 -4.14 15.32 17.27
N LEU A 184 -3.45 15.54 16.13
CA LEU A 184 -2.37 14.69 15.65
C LEU A 184 -1.15 14.74 16.58
N ASP A 185 -0.95 15.84 17.32
CA ASP A 185 0.17 15.95 18.25
C ASP A 185 0.07 14.96 19.42
N ASN A 186 -1.11 14.36 19.59
CA ASN A 186 -1.36 13.32 20.55
C ASN A 186 -1.14 11.89 20.04
N ASP A 187 -0.89 11.74 18.74
CA ASP A 187 -0.76 10.46 18.04
C ASP A 187 0.71 10.10 17.77
N GLY A 188 0.94 8.90 17.21
CA GLY A 188 2.27 8.38 16.97
C GLY A 188 2.86 7.62 18.16
N TYR A 189 4.17 7.35 18.13
CA TYR A 189 4.85 6.62 19.20
C TYR A 189 5.15 7.51 20.41
N LYS A 190 4.72 7.05 21.59
CA LYS A 190 4.98 7.68 22.89
C LYS A 190 5.35 6.61 23.90
N ASN A 191 6.55 6.70 24.49
CA ASN A 191 7.04 5.77 25.51
C ASN A 191 6.89 4.28 25.09
N GLY A 192 7.13 3.96 23.82
CA GLY A 192 7.01 2.61 23.27
C GLY A 192 5.60 2.15 22.89
N SER A 193 4.57 2.96 23.15
CA SER A 193 3.18 2.69 22.74
C SER A 193 2.78 3.59 21.56
N TYR A 194 2.04 3.04 20.60
CA TYR A 194 1.47 3.80 19.49
C TYR A 194 0.09 4.34 19.85
N TYR A 195 -0.15 5.63 19.60
CA TYR A 195 -1.41 6.31 19.84
C TYR A 195 -2.05 6.73 18.51
N LEU A 196 -3.38 6.63 18.46
CA LEU A 196 -4.18 7.11 17.34
C LEU A 196 -5.46 7.74 17.88
N LYS A 197 -5.82 8.94 17.40
CA LYS A 197 -6.92 9.76 17.93
C LYS A 197 -6.86 9.94 19.44
N GLY A 198 -5.66 10.17 19.97
CA GLY A 198 -5.38 10.40 21.39
C GLY A 198 -5.52 9.18 22.30
N LYS A 199 -5.71 7.97 21.75
CA LYS A 199 -5.89 6.73 22.52
C LYS A 199 -4.84 5.69 22.15
N PRO A 200 -4.46 4.77 23.08
CA PRO A 200 -3.62 3.63 22.73
C PRO A 200 -4.23 2.84 21.58
N ALA A 201 -3.48 2.70 20.50
CA ALA A 201 -3.98 2.14 19.25
C ALA A 201 -4.29 0.64 19.40
N SER A 202 -5.36 0.17 18.75
CA SER A 202 -5.68 -1.26 18.67
C SER A 202 -6.20 -1.61 17.28
N GLY A 203 -5.77 -2.75 16.75
CA GLY A 203 -6.15 -3.25 15.43
C GLY A 203 -5.06 -3.07 14.37
N TYR A 204 -5.48 -3.25 13.12
CA TYR A 204 -4.61 -3.23 11.93
C TYR A 204 -4.42 -1.81 11.41
N ILE A 205 -3.23 -1.24 11.60
CA ILE A 205 -2.94 0.17 11.41
C ILE A 205 -1.63 0.33 10.62
N ASN A 206 -1.62 1.24 9.66
CA ASN A 206 -0.39 1.69 9.02
C ASN A 206 0.23 2.81 9.87
N ASP A 207 1.41 2.57 10.43
CA ASP A 207 2.10 3.54 11.29
C ASP A 207 3.05 4.47 10.52
N GLY A 208 3.09 4.32 9.20
CA GLY A 208 3.99 4.99 8.28
C GLY A 208 5.20 4.15 7.82
N ASN A 209 5.59 3.12 8.57
CA ASN A 209 6.68 2.21 8.19
C ASN A 209 6.17 0.91 7.58
N GLY A 210 4.86 0.69 7.59
CA GLY A 210 4.22 -0.55 7.15
C GLY A 210 2.90 -0.78 7.85
N TRP A 211 2.33 -1.96 7.64
CA TRP A 211 1.08 -2.37 8.29
C TRP A 211 1.39 -3.17 9.55
N PHE A 212 0.80 -2.75 10.67
CA PHE A 212 1.03 -3.35 11.97
C PHE A 212 -0.28 -3.78 12.63
N TRP A 213 -0.21 -4.75 13.53
CA TRP A 213 -1.27 -5.02 14.50
C TRP A 213 -0.87 -4.50 15.88
N PHE A 214 -1.73 -3.65 16.45
CA PHE A 214 -1.57 -3.13 17.80
C PHE A 214 -2.63 -3.69 18.75
N GLU A 215 -2.25 -3.84 20.01
CA GLU A 215 -3.13 -4.15 21.14
C GLU A 215 -2.80 -3.21 22.30
N ASN A 216 -3.72 -2.31 22.63
CA ASN A 216 -3.54 -1.29 23.66
C ASN A 216 -2.21 -0.52 23.51
N GLY A 217 -1.93 -0.08 22.29
CA GLY A 217 -0.73 0.66 21.89
C GLY A 217 0.51 -0.20 21.67
N ARG A 218 0.49 -1.49 22.00
CA ARG A 218 1.66 -2.38 21.88
C ARG A 218 1.59 -3.22 20.62
N LYS A 219 2.75 -3.49 20.03
CA LYS A 219 2.89 -4.36 18.86
C LYS A 219 2.58 -5.82 19.22
N PHE A 220 1.77 -6.47 18.39
CA PHE A 220 1.35 -7.86 18.58
C PHE A 220 2.16 -8.84 17.73
N THR A 221 2.43 -10.05 18.23
CA THR A 221 3.04 -11.13 17.45
C THR A 221 2.10 -12.34 17.45
N GLY A 222 1.78 -12.86 16.26
CA GLY A 222 0.90 -14.01 16.08
C GLY A 222 -0.15 -13.81 15.00
N PHE A 223 -1.22 -14.61 15.05
CA PHE A 223 -2.37 -14.50 14.14
C PHE A 223 -3.47 -13.60 14.67
N ARG A 224 -4.05 -12.79 13.77
CA ARG A 224 -5.29 -12.05 14.00
C ARG A 224 -6.23 -12.19 12.82
N PHE A 225 -7.49 -12.50 13.11
CA PHE A 225 -8.55 -12.53 12.11
C PHE A 225 -9.03 -11.10 11.86
N TYR A 226 -9.01 -10.69 10.61
CA TYR A 226 -9.39 -9.35 10.20
C TYR A 226 -9.94 -9.37 8.79
N MET A 227 -11.06 -8.67 8.55
CA MET A 227 -11.70 -8.57 7.23
C MET A 227 -11.84 -9.91 6.47
N GLY A 228 -12.26 -10.97 7.18
CA GLY A 228 -12.60 -12.25 6.56
C GLY A 228 -11.43 -13.24 6.37
N THR A 229 -10.23 -12.95 6.87
CA THR A 229 -9.10 -13.90 6.84
C THR A 229 -8.15 -13.66 8.01
N TYR A 230 -7.19 -14.57 8.20
CA TYR A 230 -6.10 -14.40 9.15
C TYR A 230 -4.91 -13.66 8.54
N TYR A 231 -4.25 -12.83 9.34
CA TYR A 231 -2.97 -12.21 9.03
C TYR A 231 -1.94 -12.60 10.08
N TRP A 232 -0.68 -12.73 9.67
CA TRP A 232 0.43 -12.99 10.60
C TRP A 232 1.26 -11.74 10.84
N PHE A 233 1.58 -11.51 12.11
CA PHE A 233 2.37 -10.38 12.56
C PHE A 233 3.60 -10.83 13.35
N GLU A 234 4.75 -10.21 13.08
CA GLU A 234 6.01 -10.37 13.84
C GLU A 234 6.46 -9.02 14.37
N ASN A 235 6.56 -8.90 15.69
CA ASN A 235 6.78 -7.62 16.36
C ASN A 235 5.83 -6.53 15.80
N GLY A 236 4.54 -6.87 15.73
CA GLY A 236 3.50 -6.03 15.15
C GLY A 236 3.48 -6.00 13.64
N SER A 237 4.60 -6.17 12.93
CA SER A 237 4.68 -5.99 11.47
C SER A 237 3.98 -7.12 10.73
N ARG A 238 3.13 -6.79 9.76
CA ARG A 238 2.52 -7.77 8.86
C ARG A 238 3.61 -8.49 8.08
N ILE A 239 3.46 -9.80 7.95
CA ILE A 239 4.33 -10.66 7.15
C ILE A 239 3.62 -11.10 5.87
N ASP A 240 4.37 -11.08 4.78
CA ASP A 240 3.88 -11.40 3.43
C ASP A 240 4.65 -12.60 2.84
N ASN A 241 4.00 -13.39 1.99
CA ASN A 241 4.58 -14.50 1.22
C ASN A 241 5.38 -15.51 2.07
N LYS A 242 4.84 -15.95 3.20
CA LYS A 242 5.55 -16.88 4.10
C LYS A 242 4.67 -17.98 4.69
N TRP A 243 5.30 -19.12 4.92
CA TRP A 243 4.76 -20.19 5.75
C TRP A 243 4.80 -19.81 7.23
N ARG A 244 3.73 -20.12 7.95
CA ARG A 244 3.59 -19.86 9.38
C ARG A 244 2.88 -21.00 10.07
N SER A 245 3.13 -21.14 11.37
CA SER A 245 2.55 -22.20 12.18
C SER A 245 1.86 -21.60 13.39
N ALA A 246 0.66 -22.07 13.70
CA ALA A 246 -0.07 -21.74 14.91
C ALA A 246 -1.07 -22.84 15.22
N TRP A 247 -1.39 -23.03 16.50
CA TRP A 247 -2.31 -24.08 16.93
C TRP A 247 -1.94 -25.48 16.41
N ASN A 248 -0.63 -25.77 16.30
CA ASN A 248 -0.06 -26.99 15.71
C ASN A 248 -0.47 -27.24 14.24
N LEU A 249 -0.92 -26.21 13.54
CA LEU A 249 -1.32 -26.24 12.13
C LEU A 249 -0.41 -25.32 11.31
N GLN A 250 -0.27 -25.62 10.03
CA GLN A 250 0.54 -24.85 9.10
C GLN A 250 -0.34 -24.01 8.19
N TYR A 251 0.09 -22.79 7.90
CA TYR A 251 -0.61 -21.79 7.09
C TYR A 251 0.38 -21.15 6.12
N TYR A 252 -0.14 -20.58 5.03
CA TYR A 252 0.63 -19.70 4.16
C TYR A 252 -0.08 -18.35 4.07
N VAL A 253 0.68 -17.26 4.21
CA VAL A 253 0.17 -15.90 3.96
C VAL A 253 0.68 -15.40 2.61
N ASP A 254 -0.19 -14.79 1.82
CA ASP A 254 0.11 -14.29 0.48
C ASP A 254 0.85 -12.93 0.50
N ARG A 255 0.99 -12.31 -0.67
CA ARG A 255 1.66 -11.01 -0.85
C ARG A 255 0.96 -9.85 -0.15
N GLU A 256 -0.32 -10.00 0.19
CA GLU A 256 -1.10 -9.03 0.95
C GLU A 256 -1.12 -9.39 2.44
N GLY A 257 -0.42 -10.44 2.84
CA GLY A 257 -0.34 -10.96 4.21
C GLY A 257 -1.56 -11.78 4.62
N ARG A 258 -2.44 -12.12 3.67
CA ARG A 258 -3.69 -12.84 3.92
C ARG A 258 -3.43 -14.33 3.95
N ALA A 259 -3.97 -15.02 4.94
CA ALA A 259 -3.95 -16.48 4.97
C ALA A 259 -4.75 -17.01 3.77
N VAL A 260 -4.13 -17.91 3.01
CA VAL A 260 -4.68 -18.42 1.77
C VAL A 260 -5.69 -19.53 2.03
N GLN A 261 -6.62 -19.68 1.09
CA GLN A 261 -7.64 -20.71 1.09
C GLN A 261 -7.74 -21.32 -0.32
N GLY A 262 -8.35 -22.49 -0.42
CA GLY A 262 -8.61 -23.19 -1.67
C GLY A 262 -7.76 -24.45 -1.86
N ASP A 263 -8.19 -25.29 -2.78
CA ASP A 263 -7.65 -26.61 -3.10
C ASP A 263 -6.48 -26.59 -4.10
N GLY A 264 -6.14 -25.42 -4.63
CA GLY A 264 -5.18 -25.26 -5.71
C GLY A 264 -4.31 -24.01 -5.62
N TYR A 265 -4.01 -23.52 -4.41
CA TYR A 265 -3.15 -22.34 -4.25
C TYR A 265 -1.69 -22.70 -4.52
N LYS A 266 -1.01 -21.90 -5.35
CA LYS A 266 0.37 -22.17 -5.79
C LYS A 266 1.38 -21.41 -4.96
N VAL A 267 2.30 -22.13 -4.32
CA VAL A 267 3.45 -21.57 -3.57
C VAL A 267 4.73 -22.14 -4.17
N ASN A 268 5.61 -21.26 -4.68
CA ASN A 268 6.91 -21.64 -5.26
C ASN A 268 6.84 -22.83 -6.24
N GLY A 269 5.83 -22.84 -7.12
CA GLY A 269 5.66 -23.88 -8.13
C GLY A 269 4.88 -25.12 -7.67
N THR A 270 4.62 -25.30 -6.37
CA THR A 270 3.83 -26.42 -5.84
C THR A 270 2.42 -25.97 -5.50
N TYR A 271 1.42 -26.76 -5.89
CA TYR A 271 0.01 -26.51 -5.56
C TYR A 271 -0.37 -27.19 -4.24
N TYR A 272 -1.09 -26.46 -3.40
CA TYR A 272 -1.49 -26.89 -2.06
C TYR A 272 -2.99 -26.74 -1.85
N ASN A 273 -3.50 -27.55 -0.93
CA ASN A 273 -4.89 -27.52 -0.49
C ASN A 273 -4.95 -26.92 0.92
N PHE A 274 -5.69 -25.83 1.07
CA PHE A 274 -5.97 -25.12 2.32
C PHE A 274 -7.45 -25.19 2.72
N GLY A 275 -8.25 -26.02 2.03
CA GLY A 275 -9.69 -26.18 2.24
C GLY A 275 -10.51 -24.99 1.73
N HIS A 276 -11.83 -25.06 1.91
CA HIS A 276 -12.78 -23.97 1.59
C HIS A 276 -13.66 -23.59 2.80
N ASP A 277 -13.32 -24.11 3.98
CA ASP A 277 -14.14 -24.11 5.20
C ASP A 277 -13.82 -22.97 6.17
N GLY A 278 -13.06 -21.94 5.73
CA GLY A 278 -12.71 -20.81 6.58
C GLY A 278 -11.66 -21.11 7.65
N THR A 279 -11.01 -22.28 7.59
CA THR A 279 -9.98 -22.66 8.57
C THR A 279 -8.56 -22.33 8.11
N PHE A 280 -8.35 -22.10 6.81
CA PHE A 280 -7.11 -21.62 6.17
C PHE A 280 -5.84 -22.47 6.34
N PHE A 281 -5.86 -23.53 7.14
CA PHE A 281 -4.67 -24.35 7.36
C PHE A 281 -4.43 -25.35 6.22
N LEU A 282 -3.16 -25.67 6.02
CA LEU A 282 -2.70 -26.64 5.03
C LEU A 282 -3.28 -28.03 5.31
N ARG A 283 -3.99 -28.59 4.34
CA ARG A 283 -4.43 -30.00 4.28
C ARG A 283 -3.39 -30.92 3.63
N GLY A 284 -2.45 -30.33 2.91
CA GLY A 284 -1.38 -31.03 2.21
C GLY A 284 -1.22 -30.50 0.79
N LYS A 285 -0.47 -31.24 -0.03
CA LYS A 285 -0.34 -30.94 -1.45
C LYS A 285 -1.66 -31.21 -2.17
N ALA A 286 -1.98 -30.36 -3.15
CA ALA A 286 -3.17 -30.51 -3.97
C ALA A 286 -3.12 -31.82 -4.78
N ASN A 287 -4.28 -32.46 -4.96
CA ASN A 287 -4.45 -33.71 -5.68
C ASN A 287 -5.84 -33.74 -6.33
N GLY A 288 -5.93 -34.18 -7.58
CA GLY A 288 -7.17 -34.29 -8.35
C GLY A 288 -7.44 -33.10 -9.26
N TYR A 289 -8.69 -32.98 -9.71
CA TYR A 289 -9.14 -31.88 -10.56
C TYR A 289 -9.55 -30.69 -9.69
N VAL A 290 -8.72 -29.65 -9.66
CA VAL A 290 -8.81 -28.53 -8.71
C VAL A 290 -8.92 -27.19 -9.45
N ASN A 291 -9.60 -26.23 -8.84
CA ASN A 291 -9.64 -24.86 -9.34
C ASN A 291 -8.43 -24.10 -8.81
N THR A 292 -7.57 -23.63 -9.71
CA THR A 292 -6.32 -22.94 -9.37
C THR A 292 -6.34 -21.51 -9.90
N THR A 293 -5.36 -20.70 -9.49
CA THR A 293 -5.13 -19.37 -10.10
C THR A 293 -4.78 -19.46 -11.59
N ASP A 294 -4.32 -20.62 -12.05
CA ASP A 294 -3.95 -20.87 -13.45
C ASP A 294 -5.10 -21.58 -14.22
N GLY A 295 -6.29 -21.66 -13.61
CA GLY A 295 -7.48 -22.33 -14.14
C GLY A 295 -7.73 -23.72 -13.53
N TRP A 296 -8.67 -24.46 -14.11
CA TRP A 296 -8.99 -25.83 -13.71
C TRP A 296 -7.90 -26.79 -14.19
N LEU A 297 -7.24 -27.46 -13.24
CA LEU A 297 -6.10 -28.33 -13.52
C LEU A 297 -6.24 -29.69 -12.85
N TRP A 298 -5.74 -30.74 -13.51
CA TRP A 298 -5.41 -31.99 -12.83
C TRP A 298 -4.03 -31.89 -12.20
N ILE A 299 -3.99 -32.02 -10.88
CA ILE A 299 -2.79 -31.93 -10.05
C ILE A 299 -2.56 -33.26 -9.35
N GLU A 300 -1.31 -33.69 -9.24
CA GLU A 300 -0.88 -34.85 -8.47
C GLU A 300 0.33 -34.50 -7.62
N ASN A 301 0.25 -34.78 -6.32
CA ASN A 301 1.29 -34.46 -5.35
C ASN A 301 1.79 -33.01 -5.50
N GLY A 302 0.86 -32.08 -5.71
CA GLY A 302 1.13 -30.66 -5.88
C GLY A 302 1.77 -30.26 -7.22
N GLN A 303 1.83 -31.15 -8.21
CA GLN A 303 2.39 -30.90 -9.53
C GLN A 303 1.36 -31.09 -10.64
N ARG A 304 1.51 -30.36 -11.74
CA ARG A 304 0.64 -30.50 -12.92
C ARG A 304 0.87 -31.85 -13.59
N TYR A 305 -0.21 -32.51 -14.01
CA TYR A 305 -0.17 -33.85 -14.58
C TYR A 305 -0.36 -33.87 -16.10
N THR A 306 0.35 -34.77 -16.80
CA THR A 306 0.11 -35.06 -18.22
C THR A 306 -0.24 -36.54 -18.37
N GLY A 307 -1.33 -36.84 -19.09
CA GLY A 307 -1.79 -38.21 -19.33
C GLY A 307 -3.29 -38.38 -19.07
N PHE A 308 -3.75 -39.63 -19.03
CA PHE A 308 -5.15 -39.98 -18.73
C PHE A 308 -5.44 -40.09 -17.23
N ARG A 309 -6.61 -39.58 -16.82
CA ARG A 309 -7.18 -39.78 -15.48
C ARG A 309 -8.68 -40.01 -15.51
N LYS A 310 -9.13 -40.93 -14.68
CA LYS A 310 -10.55 -41.23 -14.49
C LYS A 310 -11.13 -40.25 -13.49
N TYR A 311 -12.20 -39.57 -13.88
CA TYR A 311 -12.91 -38.61 -13.04
C TYR A 311 -14.40 -38.66 -13.37
N MET A 312 -15.26 -38.66 -12.36
CA MET A 312 -16.73 -38.70 -12.52
C MET A 312 -17.22 -39.68 -13.62
N GLY A 313 -16.69 -40.90 -13.61
CA GLY A 313 -17.13 -41.98 -14.50
C GLY A 313 -16.60 -41.97 -15.94
N ALA A 314 -15.70 -41.07 -16.32
CA ALA A 314 -15.04 -41.09 -17.64
C ALA A 314 -13.53 -40.82 -17.55
N TYR A 315 -12.78 -41.16 -18.60
CA TYR A 315 -11.38 -40.75 -18.71
C TYR A 315 -11.28 -39.39 -19.39
N TYR A 316 -10.35 -38.59 -18.89
CA TYR A 316 -9.98 -37.29 -19.45
C TYR A 316 -8.48 -37.28 -19.69
N PHE A 317 -8.04 -36.61 -20.75
CA PHE A 317 -6.63 -36.43 -21.05
C PHE A 317 -6.18 -35.02 -20.67
N PHE A 318 -5.03 -34.93 -20.03
CA PHE A 318 -4.45 -33.67 -19.56
C PHE A 318 -3.06 -33.47 -20.17
N ILE A 319 -2.73 -32.21 -20.48
CA ILE A 319 -1.39 -31.79 -20.86
C ILE A 319 -0.99 -30.66 -19.92
N ASN A 320 0.07 -30.86 -19.14
CA ASN A 320 0.51 -29.90 -18.12
C ASN A 320 -0.65 -29.45 -17.22
N GLY A 321 -1.43 -30.42 -16.75
CA GLY A 321 -2.60 -30.26 -15.89
C GLY A 321 -3.86 -29.78 -16.62
N VAL A 322 -3.75 -29.23 -17.84
CA VAL A 322 -4.89 -28.65 -18.56
C VAL A 322 -5.70 -29.73 -19.27
N ARG A 323 -7.01 -29.76 -19.03
CA ARG A 323 -7.93 -30.71 -19.68
C ARG A 323 -8.01 -30.48 -21.18
N GLN A 324 -7.79 -31.54 -21.95
CA GLN A 324 -7.87 -31.52 -23.41
C GLN A 324 -9.27 -31.87 -23.92
N HIS A 325 -9.60 -31.42 -25.13
CA HIS A 325 -10.89 -31.67 -25.79
C HIS A 325 -10.72 -31.70 -27.32
N ASN A 326 -11.68 -32.33 -28.02
CA ASN A 326 -11.73 -32.44 -29.50
C ASN A 326 -10.42 -32.88 -30.16
N ARG A 327 -9.77 -33.93 -29.63
CA ARG A 327 -8.47 -34.34 -30.17
C ARG A 327 -8.21 -35.84 -30.04
N TRP A 328 -7.41 -36.33 -30.98
CA TRP A 328 -6.77 -37.64 -30.89
C TRP A 328 -5.62 -37.60 -29.87
N VAL A 329 -5.47 -38.71 -29.16
CA VAL A 329 -4.44 -38.92 -28.13
C VAL A 329 -3.91 -40.34 -28.29
N SER A 330 -2.59 -40.52 -28.20
CA SER A 330 -1.96 -41.84 -28.18
C SER A 330 -1.29 -42.05 -26.83
N GLU A 331 -1.65 -43.10 -26.12
CA GLU A 331 -1.12 -43.44 -24.80
C GLU A 331 -1.11 -44.97 -24.66
N TRP A 332 -0.13 -45.52 -23.96
CA TRP A 332 0.01 -46.98 -23.78
C TRP A 332 0.01 -47.80 -25.09
N GLY A 333 0.48 -47.21 -26.20
CA GLY A 333 0.48 -47.85 -27.52
C GLY A 333 -0.90 -47.93 -28.20
N LEU A 334 -1.93 -47.30 -27.64
CA LEU A 334 -3.30 -47.31 -28.14
C LEU A 334 -3.74 -45.88 -28.52
N ASN A 335 -4.71 -45.80 -29.43
CA ASN A 335 -5.26 -44.52 -29.88
C ASN A 335 -6.62 -44.26 -29.25
N TYR A 336 -6.80 -43.05 -28.74
CA TYR A 336 -8.01 -42.58 -28.08
C TYR A 336 -8.46 -41.27 -28.73
N TYR A 337 -9.72 -40.92 -28.53
CA TYR A 337 -10.23 -39.59 -28.88
C TYR A 337 -10.95 -39.00 -27.67
N VAL A 338 -10.61 -37.76 -27.31
CA VAL A 338 -11.35 -36.98 -26.31
C VAL A 338 -12.33 -36.04 -27.01
N GLY A 339 -13.60 -36.10 -26.61
CA GLY A 339 -14.70 -35.32 -27.18
C GLY A 339 -14.65 -33.84 -26.81
N SER A 340 -15.68 -33.10 -27.21
CA SER A 340 -15.82 -31.66 -26.94
C SER A 340 -15.98 -31.34 -25.46
N ASP A 341 -16.60 -32.25 -24.72
CA ASP A 341 -16.71 -32.21 -23.26
C ASP A 341 -15.43 -32.69 -22.55
N GLY A 342 -14.40 -33.09 -23.30
CA GLY A 342 -13.12 -33.60 -22.82
C GLY A 342 -13.13 -35.06 -22.40
N ARG A 343 -14.28 -35.74 -22.44
CA ARG A 343 -14.40 -37.16 -22.08
C ARG A 343 -13.87 -38.03 -23.21
N SER A 344 -13.20 -39.12 -22.87
CA SER A 344 -12.85 -40.17 -23.82
C SER A 344 -14.12 -40.76 -24.45
N VAL A 345 -14.17 -40.82 -25.77
CA VAL A 345 -15.34 -41.36 -26.49
C VAL A 345 -15.42 -42.88 -26.37
N GLN A 346 -16.65 -43.41 -26.43
CA GLN A 346 -16.96 -44.84 -26.39
C GLN A 346 -18.11 -45.13 -27.36
N GLY A 347 -18.17 -46.34 -27.91
CA GLY A 347 -19.23 -46.79 -28.80
C GLY A 347 -18.70 -47.47 -30.07
N SER A 348 -19.54 -48.27 -30.72
CA SER A 348 -19.19 -48.97 -31.96
C SER A 348 -19.32 -48.11 -33.22
N HIS A 349 -20.01 -46.97 -33.14
CA HIS A 349 -20.31 -46.08 -34.28
C HIS A 349 -20.18 -44.60 -33.88
N VAL A 350 -18.96 -44.18 -33.51
CA VAL A 350 -18.68 -42.79 -33.10
C VAL A 350 -18.25 -41.98 -34.33
N LYS A 351 -18.99 -40.92 -34.66
CA LYS A 351 -18.65 -40.02 -35.78
C LYS A 351 -17.67 -38.93 -35.31
N ILE A 352 -16.50 -38.85 -35.94
CA ILE A 352 -15.50 -37.80 -35.73
C ILE A 352 -15.16 -37.18 -37.09
N GLY A 353 -15.56 -35.93 -37.30
CA GLY A 353 -15.56 -35.31 -38.62
C GLY A 353 -16.44 -36.09 -39.59
N ASN A 354 -15.88 -36.49 -40.74
CA ASN A 354 -16.58 -37.22 -41.79
C ASN A 354 -16.38 -38.74 -41.73
N LYS A 355 -15.76 -39.27 -40.67
CA LYS A 355 -15.47 -40.70 -40.51
C LYS A 355 -16.18 -41.26 -39.27
N VAL A 356 -16.52 -42.54 -39.31
CA VAL A 356 -17.10 -43.30 -38.20
C VAL A 356 -16.05 -44.28 -37.67
N TYR A 357 -15.91 -44.34 -36.36
CA TYR A 357 -14.90 -45.13 -35.66
C TYR A 357 -15.53 -46.01 -34.57
N ASN A 358 -14.87 -47.13 -34.26
CA ASN A 358 -15.28 -48.06 -33.22
C ASN A 358 -14.31 -47.97 -32.03
N PHE A 359 -14.79 -47.46 -30.89
CA PHE A 359 -14.03 -47.38 -29.64
C PHE A 359 -14.47 -48.45 -28.61
N GLY A 360 -15.32 -49.40 -29.04
CA GLY A 360 -15.87 -50.44 -28.19
C GLY A 360 -16.91 -49.96 -27.18
N THR A 361 -17.56 -50.90 -26.50
CA THR A 361 -18.60 -50.65 -25.47
C THR A 361 -18.24 -51.25 -24.11
N ASN A 362 -17.06 -51.83 -23.96
CA ASN A 362 -16.58 -52.52 -22.75
C ASN A 362 -15.77 -51.63 -21.79
N GLY A 363 -15.84 -50.30 -21.93
CA GLY A 363 -15.13 -49.36 -21.06
C GLY A 363 -13.62 -49.30 -21.27
N THR A 364 -13.11 -49.70 -22.45
CA THR A 364 -11.68 -49.58 -22.79
C THR A 364 -11.33 -48.32 -23.59
N PHE A 365 -12.30 -47.68 -24.24
CA PHE A 365 -12.23 -46.34 -24.87
C PHE A 365 -11.20 -46.14 -26.00
N TYR A 366 -10.40 -47.15 -26.35
CA TYR A 366 -9.44 -47.07 -27.44
C TYR A 366 -10.04 -47.50 -28.79
N LEU A 367 -9.49 -46.97 -29.88
CA LEU A 367 -9.84 -47.28 -31.25
C LEU A 367 -9.50 -48.75 -31.59
N ARG A 368 -10.48 -49.49 -32.12
CA ARG A 368 -10.37 -50.90 -32.51
C ARG A 368 -10.07 -51.10 -33.99
#